data_AF-A0A933WZS4-F1
#
_entry.id   AF-A0A933WZS4-F1
#
_cell.length_a   1.000
_cell.length_b   1.000
_cell.length_c   1.000
_cell.angle_alpha   90.00
_cell.angle_beta   90.00
_cell.angle_gamma   90.00
#
_symmetry.space_group_name_H-M   'P 1'
#
loop_
_entity.id
_entity.type
_entity.pdbx_description
1 polymer ?
#
loop_
_entity_poly.entity_id
_entity_poly.type
_entity_poly.pdbx_seq_one_letter_code
_entity_poly.pdbx_strand_id
1 'polypeptide(L)'
;MTQDSTPLSTDWSERRVHHKVREVFTQACALLAPHILNTEAPVSALTLARMVRNHFSDLSDAEIHVLITAVVRMREEQRLQAILESKPGKR
;
A
#
# COMPACT_ATOMS: atom_id res chain seq x y z
N MET A 1 -20.02 -36.14 -28.52
CA MET A 1 -19.80 -36.65 -27.15
C MET A 1 -19.24 -35.51 -26.33
N THR A 2 -19.84 -35.32 -25.16
CA THR A 2 -19.85 -34.15 -24.28
C THR A 2 -18.73 -34.19 -23.23
N GLN A 3 -18.37 -32.99 -22.73
CA GLN A 3 -17.73 -32.70 -21.43
C GLN A 3 -16.21 -33.01 -21.32
N ASP A 4 -15.37 -32.22 -20.66
CA ASP A 4 -15.61 -31.51 -19.39
C ASP A 4 -14.67 -30.29 -19.18
N SER A 5 -15.28 -29.16 -18.79
CA SER A 5 -14.94 -28.21 -17.72
C SER A 5 -13.46 -28.09 -17.30
N THR A 6 -12.77 -26.93 -17.26
CA THR A 6 -13.12 -25.72 -16.49
C THR A 6 -12.03 -24.65 -16.77
N PRO A 7 -12.33 -23.40 -17.13
CA PRO A 7 -11.39 -22.30 -16.95
C PRO A 7 -11.89 -21.36 -15.83
N LEU A 8 -10.98 -20.56 -15.23
CA LEU A 8 -11.28 -19.30 -14.51
C LEU A 8 -11.43 -19.30 -12.97
N SER A 9 -10.64 -20.04 -12.19
CA SER A 9 -10.68 -19.87 -10.70
C SER A 9 -9.44 -19.23 -10.05
N THR A 10 -8.34 -19.00 -10.79
CA THR A 10 -7.11 -18.37 -10.27
C THR A 10 -7.08 -16.85 -10.49
N ASP A 11 -7.51 -16.38 -11.66
CA ASP A 11 -7.40 -14.96 -12.07
C ASP A 11 -8.21 -14.00 -11.16
N TRP A 12 -9.40 -14.42 -10.71
CA TRP A 12 -10.24 -13.62 -9.81
C TRP A 12 -9.68 -13.46 -8.39
N SER A 13 -8.97 -14.45 -7.89
CA SER A 13 -8.36 -14.39 -6.56
C SER A 13 -7.10 -13.53 -6.59
N GLU A 14 -6.28 -13.66 -7.62
CA GLU A 14 -5.09 -12.82 -7.83
C GLU A 14 -5.46 -11.34 -8.01
N ARG A 15 -6.49 -11.03 -8.81
CA ARG A 15 -7.00 -9.66 -8.96
C ARG A 15 -7.47 -9.05 -7.63
N ARG A 16 -8.12 -9.84 -6.76
CA ARG A 16 -8.59 -9.38 -5.44
C ARG A 16 -7.43 -9.11 -4.49
N VAL A 17 -6.42 -9.97 -4.48
CA VAL A 17 -5.19 -9.75 -3.69
C VAL A 17 -4.47 -8.49 -4.17
N HIS A 18 -4.29 -8.32 -5.48
CA HIS A 18 -3.66 -7.13 -6.04
C HIS A 18 -4.44 -5.85 -5.74
N HIS A 19 -5.78 -5.91 -5.77
CA HIS A 19 -6.62 -4.78 -5.36
C HIS A 19 -6.40 -4.44 -3.89
N LYS A 20 -6.40 -5.44 -2.99
CA LYS A 20 -6.21 -5.22 -1.56
C LYS A 20 -4.83 -4.64 -1.25
N VAL A 21 -3.78 -5.16 -1.88
CA VAL A 21 -2.41 -4.64 -1.72
C VAL A 21 -2.33 -3.19 -2.19
N ARG A 22 -2.92 -2.86 -3.35
CA ARG A 22 -2.96 -1.47 -3.84
C ARG A 22 -3.69 -0.54 -2.89
N GLU A 23 -4.84 -0.97 -2.37
CA GLU A 23 -5.62 -0.19 -1.41
C GLU A 23 -4.84 0.09 -0.13
N VAL A 24 -4.23 -0.95 0.47
CA VAL A 24 -3.39 -0.80 1.67
C VAL A 24 -2.23 0.14 1.39
N PHE A 25 -1.58 0.01 0.23
CA PHE A 25 -0.48 0.89 -0.16
C PHE A 25 -0.92 2.35 -0.33
N THR A 26 -2.03 2.62 -1.02
CA THR A 26 -2.56 3.98 -1.18
C THR A 26 -2.94 4.60 0.17
N GLN A 27 -3.60 3.84 1.05
CA GLN A 27 -3.94 4.29 2.39
C GLN A 27 -2.68 4.58 3.23
N ALA A 28 -1.64 3.74 3.12
CA ALA A 28 -0.37 3.96 3.79
C ALA A 28 0.37 5.20 3.27
N CYS A 29 0.37 5.44 1.95
CA CYS A 29 0.89 6.68 1.37
C CYS A 29 0.18 7.89 1.98
N ALA A 30 -1.16 7.88 2.05
CA ALA A 30 -1.92 8.97 2.63
C ALA A 30 -1.64 9.18 4.13
N LEU A 31 -1.50 8.09 4.89
CA LEU A 31 -1.19 8.12 6.31
C LEU A 31 0.21 8.69 6.59
N LEU A 32 1.21 8.26 5.81
CA LEU A 32 2.61 8.60 6.07
C LEU A 32 3.03 9.91 5.43
N ALA A 33 2.40 10.32 4.32
CA ALA A 33 2.76 11.50 3.54
C ALA A 33 2.97 12.79 4.38
N PRO A 34 2.08 13.15 5.33
CA PRO A 34 2.29 14.36 6.15
C PRO A 34 3.59 14.32 6.97
N HIS A 35 4.06 13.13 7.34
CA HIS A 35 5.23 12.92 8.19
C HIS A 35 6.53 12.80 7.40
N ILE A 36 6.47 12.27 6.18
CA ILE A 36 7.66 12.09 5.34
C ILE A 36 7.88 13.26 4.38
N LEU A 37 6.84 13.98 3.97
CA LEU A 37 6.98 15.18 3.14
C LEU A 37 7.40 16.40 3.96
N ASN A 38 7.16 16.40 5.28
CA ASN A 38 7.64 17.45 6.16
C ASN A 38 9.15 17.32 6.38
N THR A 39 9.93 18.25 5.81
CA THR A 39 11.39 18.27 5.90
C THR A 39 11.93 18.89 7.18
N GLU A 40 11.10 19.59 7.95
CA GLU A 40 11.56 20.28 9.17
C GLU A 40 11.70 19.35 10.38
N ALA A 41 10.98 18.23 10.38
CA ALA A 41 10.99 17.25 11.47
C ALA A 41 10.91 15.82 10.92
N PRO A 42 12.03 15.22 10.49
CA PRO A 42 12.03 13.86 9.97
C PRO A 42 11.59 12.87 11.06
N VAL A 43 10.54 12.11 10.76
CA VAL A 43 10.01 11.10 11.68
C VAL A 43 10.82 9.81 11.55
N SER A 44 11.17 9.21 12.69
CA SER A 44 11.94 7.97 12.71
C SER A 44 11.15 6.78 12.15
N ALA A 45 11.87 5.80 11.57
CA ALA A 45 11.26 4.59 11.02
C ALA A 45 10.42 3.82 12.06
N LEU A 46 10.84 3.83 13.34
CA LEU A 46 10.09 3.19 14.42
C LEU A 46 8.73 3.87 14.67
N THR A 47 8.70 5.21 14.63
CA THR A 47 7.46 5.96 14.77
C THR A 47 6.54 5.70 13.59
N LEU A 48 7.06 5.67 12.36
CA LEU A 48 6.28 5.30 11.17
C LEU A 48 5.73 3.88 11.28
N ALA A 49 6.53 2.91 11.75
CA ALA A 49 6.10 1.53 11.98
C ALA A 49 4.96 1.43 12.99
N ARG A 50 5.03 2.18 14.09
CA ARG A 50 3.94 2.26 15.07
C ARG A 50 2.67 2.84 14.46
N MET A 51 2.77 3.89 13.65
CA MET A 51 1.62 4.47 12.97
C MET A 51 0.94 3.48 12.01
N VAL A 52 1.74 2.79 11.19
CA VAL A 52 1.22 1.76 10.27
C VAL A 52 0.58 0.62 11.05
N ARG A 53 1.24 0.10 12.10
CA ARG A 53 0.71 -0.99 12.93
C ARG A 53 -0.61 -0.61 13.62
N ASN A 54 -0.73 0.62 14.10
CA ASN A 54 -1.95 1.11 14.73
C ASN A 54 -3.11 1.25 13.74
N HIS A 55 -2.82 1.53 12.46
CA HIS A 55 -3.82 1.65 11.42
C HIS A 55 -4.17 0.29 10.76
N PHE A 56 -3.18 -0.59 10.63
CA PHE A 56 -3.28 -1.91 10.04
C PHE A 56 -2.81 -2.97 11.04
N SER A 57 -3.69 -3.36 11.95
CA SER A 57 -3.40 -4.33 13.02
C SER A 57 -3.02 -5.71 12.49
N ASP A 58 -3.47 -6.03 11.28
CA ASP A 58 -3.39 -7.38 10.72
C ASP A 58 -2.09 -7.58 9.90
N LEU A 59 -1.29 -6.53 9.71
CA LEU A 59 -0.01 -6.63 9.00
C LEU A 59 1.09 -7.14 9.94
N SER A 60 1.90 -8.05 9.42
CA SER A 60 3.13 -8.49 10.05
C SER A 60 4.20 -7.39 10.05
N ASP A 61 5.22 -7.54 10.91
CA ASP A 61 6.36 -6.62 10.93
C ASP A 61 7.08 -6.52 9.58
N ALA A 62 7.17 -7.63 8.85
CA ALA A 62 7.79 -7.65 7.53
C ALA A 62 6.97 -6.85 6.51
N GLU A 63 5.65 -7.00 6.50
CA GLU A 63 4.77 -6.24 5.61
C GLU A 63 4.79 -4.75 5.94
N ILE A 64 4.77 -4.39 7.23
CA ILE A 64 4.90 -3.01 7.68
C ILE A 64 6.22 -2.40 7.21
N HIS A 65 7.32 -3.15 7.37
CA HIS A 65 8.64 -2.71 6.93
C HIS A 65 8.70 -2.48 5.41
N VAL A 66 8.17 -3.43 4.62
CA VAL A 66 8.09 -3.31 3.15
C VAL A 66 7.26 -2.10 2.75
N LEU A 67 6.12 -1.88 3.39
CA LEU A 67 5.22 -0.75 3.13
C LEU A 67 5.94 0.59 3.37
N ILE A 68 6.60 0.75 4.51
CA ILE A 68 7.33 1.98 4.85
C ILE A 68 8.46 2.22 3.87
N THR A 69 9.27 1.19 3.60
CA THR A 69 10.37 1.29 2.63
C THR A 69 9.87 1.69 1.25
N ALA A 70 8.77 1.10 0.78
CA ALA A 70 8.17 1.45 -0.51
C ALA A 70 7.71 2.92 -0.54
N VAL A 71 7.05 3.40 0.51
CA VAL A 71 6.56 4.77 0.61
C VAL A 71 7.72 5.78 0.68
N VAL A 72 8.79 5.47 1.42
CA VAL A 72 10.02 6.30 1.47
C VAL A 72 10.69 6.36 0.10
N ARG A 73 10.80 5.23 -0.61
CA ARG A 73 11.34 5.21 -1.98
C ARG A 73 10.48 6.03 -2.94
N MET A 74 9.15 5.99 -2.84
CA MET A 74 8.28 6.84 -3.67
C MET A 74 8.47 8.34 -3.40
N ARG A 75 8.82 8.72 -2.18
CA ARG A 75 9.21 10.11 -1.88
C ARG A 75 10.54 10.46 -2.53
N GLU A 76 11.55 9.61 -2.41
CA GLU A 76 12.86 9.82 -3.05
C GLU A 76 12.74 9.94 -4.57
N GLU A 77 11.84 9.17 -5.18
CA GLU A 77 11.50 9.24 -6.60
C GLU A 77 10.59 10.43 -6.97
N GLN A 78 10.15 11.24 -6.01
CA GLN A 78 9.17 12.34 -6.20
C GLN A 78 7.81 11.89 -6.79
N ARG A 79 7.47 10.62 -6.62
CA ARG A 79 6.23 10.00 -7.15
C ARG A 79 5.11 9.89 -6.12
N LEU A 80 5.43 10.13 -4.85
CA LEU A 80 4.46 10.03 -3.76
C LEU A 80 3.27 10.99 -3.95
N GLN A 81 3.51 12.23 -4.38
CA GLN A 81 2.44 13.20 -4.63
C GLN A 81 1.49 12.72 -5.74
N ALA A 82 2.03 12.16 -6.83
CA ALA A 82 1.21 11.62 -7.92
C ALA A 82 0.30 10.47 -7.46
N ILE A 83 0.75 9.64 -6.51
CA ILE A 83 -0.09 8.57 -5.92
C ILE A 83 -1.22 9.15 -5.07
N LEU A 84 -0.96 10.22 -4.32
CA LEU A 84 -1.98 10.91 -3.50
C LEU A 84 -3.02 11.65 -4.35
N GLU A 85 -2.57 12.25 -5.46
CA GLU A 85 -3.43 12.95 -6.41
C GLU A 85 -4.22 11.99 -7.32
N SER A 86 -3.69 10.78 -7.55
CA SER A 86 -4.42 9.71 -8.21
C SER A 86 -5.57 9.23 -7.31
N LYS A 87 -6.69 9.95 -7.40
CA LYS A 87 -7.95 9.62 -6.73
C LYS A 87 -8.24 8.12 -6.91
N PRO A 88 -8.43 7.32 -5.85
CA PRO A 88 -8.92 5.96 -6.01
C PRO A 88 -10.28 6.05 -6.71
N GLY A 89 -10.38 5.39 -7.86
CA GLY A 89 -11.46 5.58 -8.82
C GLY A 89 -12.85 5.55 -8.19
N LYS A 90 -13.57 6.65 -8.36
CA LYS A 90 -15.03 6.71 -8.25
C LYS A 90 -15.59 5.88 -9.43
N ARG A 91 -16.01 4.64 -9.16
CA ARG A 91 -16.88 3.86 -10.04
C ARG A 91 -18.00 3.26 -9.21
#